data_AF-M1MK33-F1
#
_entry.id   AF-M1MK33-F1
#
_cell.length_a   1.000
_cell.length_b   1.000
_cell.length_c   1.000
_cell.angle_alpha   90.00
_cell.angle_beta   90.00
_cell.angle_gamma   90.00
#
_symmetry.space_group_name_H-M   'P 1'
#
loop_
_entity.id
_entity.type
_entity.pdbx_description
1 polymer ?
#
loop_
_entity_poly.entity_id
_entity_poly.type
_entity_poly.pdbx_seq_one_letter_code
_entity_poly.pdbx_strand_id
1 'polypeptide(L)'
;MVITHNLSAMNAQRKLGTNVRNQSKTAEKLSSGYRINRAGDDSAGLAISEKMRSQIRGLEQGSVNSQDGISLIQTTEGAMSEVHSMLQRCKTLATQCANGTYQDKDREMANQELQEIKKDIDRIAKNTTFNGNYVLDGSLSSAGASTQEQNQALQGLNTWWISSAQNLVKNATGLDVPSGTGMKVVMDNNMASNLAAFVQYSNNIANPNLELHVSTAFIKGLDLTSDKDGKTGNIYIDRVIAHELTHATMAATTDMWNQPTWFTEGVAECVHGGDDRVEGILSNGLNTVSGLTSTLSSGWASNNDKYAAAYIATRYMNKLYETGAGNDGIKNILNQLKNNTSYTFDQALTAAKAASANPSSAPATASAFLSKLSSDINSTSDLLSLAKIDLTDADTGSLTGSDASGGAPLDASDIVPEAGALNTTTPTGTSTIGNYSIEWGTPITGKGMDIQVGGNIGDIISVTGGNVTCGSLGIDNMDISSRSGAVDALAIIDTAINNVSTQRATLGATQNRLEHTITATDNTSENLTAAESRIRDADIAKEMMSYTKDNILTQAAQTMLAQANQQPNKILGLLQG
;
A
#
# COMPACT_ATOMS: atom_id res chain seq x y z
N MET A 1 -67.12 -45.21 49.01
CA MET A 1 -66.90 -45.09 47.54
C MET A 1 -67.79 -43.96 47.05
N VAL A 2 -67.24 -42.93 46.40
CA VAL A 2 -67.99 -41.72 46.02
C VAL A 2 -68.51 -41.89 44.59
N ILE A 3 -69.82 -41.83 44.38
CA ILE A 3 -70.49 -42.11 43.08
C ILE A 3 -70.49 -40.87 42.16
N THR A 4 -70.40 -39.67 42.73
CA THR A 4 -70.49 -38.41 41.98
C THR A 4 -69.26 -38.06 41.15
N HIS A 5 -68.10 -38.68 41.41
CA HIS A 5 -66.84 -38.42 40.70
C HIS A 5 -66.13 -39.72 40.34
N ASN A 6 -66.02 -40.03 39.04
CA ASN A 6 -65.31 -41.21 38.54
C ASN A 6 -63.82 -40.92 38.33
N LEU A 7 -63.04 -41.08 39.39
CA LEU A 7 -61.60 -40.82 39.38
C LEU A 7 -60.83 -41.72 38.39
N SER A 8 -61.28 -42.96 38.18
CA SER A 8 -60.68 -43.91 37.24
C SER A 8 -60.87 -43.48 35.79
N ALA A 9 -62.07 -43.02 35.43
CA ALA A 9 -62.34 -42.46 34.10
C ALA A 9 -61.58 -41.14 33.87
N MET A 10 -61.55 -40.25 34.87
CA MET A 10 -60.74 -39.02 34.79
C MET A 10 -59.25 -39.31 34.62
N ASN A 11 -58.72 -40.33 35.29
CA ASN A 11 -57.34 -40.77 35.11
C ASN A 11 -57.09 -41.33 33.70
N ALA A 12 -57.96 -42.20 33.21
CA ALA A 12 -57.87 -42.77 31.87
C ALA A 12 -57.96 -41.67 30.79
N GLN A 13 -58.86 -40.69 30.95
CA GLN A 13 -58.99 -39.55 30.05
C GLN A 13 -57.76 -38.64 30.05
N ARG A 14 -57.16 -38.37 31.23
CA ARG A 14 -55.88 -37.65 31.32
C ARG A 14 -54.74 -38.38 30.62
N LYS A 15 -54.68 -39.71 30.73
CA LYS A 15 -53.68 -40.54 30.03
C LYS A 15 -53.93 -40.56 28.52
N LEU A 16 -55.17 -40.73 28.09
CA LEU A 16 -55.56 -40.64 26.68
C LEU A 16 -55.16 -39.29 26.08
N GLY A 17 -55.50 -38.18 26.73
CA GLY A 17 -55.12 -36.84 26.27
C GLY A 17 -53.61 -36.59 26.28
N THR A 18 -52.84 -37.33 27.07
CA THR A 18 -51.36 -37.27 27.03
C THR A 18 -50.82 -38.08 25.86
N ASN A 19 -51.33 -39.29 25.63
CA ASN A 19 -50.92 -40.15 24.51
C ASN A 19 -51.26 -39.54 23.15
N VAL A 20 -52.46 -38.95 23.01
CA VAL A 20 -52.85 -38.22 21.79
C VAL A 20 -51.89 -37.06 21.51
N ARG A 21 -51.51 -36.28 22.53
CA ARG A 21 -50.54 -35.19 22.36
C ARG A 21 -49.15 -35.70 21.96
N ASN A 22 -48.69 -36.80 22.53
CA ASN A 22 -47.40 -37.40 22.18
C ASN A 22 -47.42 -37.99 20.75
N GLN A 23 -48.52 -38.65 20.37
CA GLN A 23 -48.75 -39.15 19.02
C GLN A 23 -48.74 -38.01 17.98
N SER A 24 -49.38 -36.87 18.27
CA SER A 24 -49.33 -35.69 17.39
C SER A 24 -47.90 -35.13 17.26
N LYS A 25 -47.13 -35.11 18.35
CA LYS A 25 -45.73 -34.64 18.32
C LYS A 25 -44.81 -35.57 17.53
N THR A 26 -44.92 -36.89 17.71
CA THR A 26 -44.12 -37.86 16.94
C THR A 26 -44.51 -37.84 15.46
N ALA A 27 -45.80 -37.68 15.14
CA ALA A 27 -46.26 -37.46 13.77
C ALA A 27 -45.68 -36.17 13.15
N GLU A 28 -45.60 -35.08 13.91
CA GLU A 28 -44.97 -33.82 13.46
C GLU A 28 -43.48 -34.01 13.14
N LYS A 29 -42.74 -34.72 14.00
CA LYS A 29 -41.30 -35.03 13.79
C LYS A 29 -41.07 -35.95 12.59
N LEU A 30 -41.93 -36.95 12.41
CA LEU A 30 -41.89 -37.84 11.24
C LEU A 30 -42.18 -37.10 9.94
N SER A 31 -43.16 -36.19 9.98
CA SER A 31 -43.54 -35.39 8.83
C SER A 31 -42.48 -34.33 8.48
N SER A 32 -41.81 -33.74 9.46
CA SER A 32 -40.80 -32.70 9.21
C SER A 32 -39.40 -33.24 8.97
N GLY A 33 -39.12 -34.48 9.39
CA GLY A 33 -37.77 -35.06 9.39
C GLY A 33 -36.87 -34.50 10.49
N TYR A 34 -37.35 -33.55 11.31
CA TYR A 34 -36.58 -32.90 12.37
C TYR A 34 -37.05 -33.35 13.76
N ARG A 35 -36.10 -33.61 14.64
CA ARG A 35 -36.31 -33.90 16.06
C ARG A 35 -36.72 -32.65 16.85
N ILE A 36 -36.26 -31.47 16.43
CA ILE A 36 -36.52 -30.16 17.04
C ILE A 36 -37.35 -29.31 16.06
N ASN A 37 -38.65 -29.21 16.30
CA ASN A 37 -39.57 -28.43 15.43
C ASN A 37 -39.98 -27.11 16.07
N ARG A 38 -39.94 -27.01 17.40
CA ARG A 38 -40.35 -25.82 18.16
C ARG A 38 -39.34 -25.52 19.27
N ALA A 39 -39.28 -24.27 19.70
CA ALA A 39 -38.40 -23.85 20.80
C ALA A 39 -38.68 -24.58 22.14
N GLY A 40 -39.90 -25.13 22.29
CA GLY A 40 -40.27 -25.94 23.45
C GLY A 40 -39.77 -27.39 23.44
N ASP A 41 -39.22 -27.88 22.32
CA ASP A 41 -38.65 -29.23 22.23
C ASP A 41 -37.20 -29.27 22.74
N ASP A 42 -36.39 -28.29 22.34
CA ASP A 42 -35.03 -28.03 22.83
C ASP A 42 -34.61 -26.59 22.47
N SER A 43 -34.62 -25.69 23.45
CA SER A 43 -34.33 -24.26 23.22
C SER A 43 -32.84 -24.00 22.93
N ALA A 44 -31.94 -24.74 23.58
CA ALA A 44 -30.50 -24.60 23.40
C ALA A 44 -30.07 -25.21 22.05
N GLY A 45 -30.57 -26.41 21.73
CA GLY A 45 -30.33 -27.07 20.45
C GLY A 45 -30.86 -26.26 19.27
N LEU A 46 -32.06 -25.67 19.40
CA LEU A 46 -32.60 -24.78 18.38
C LEU A 46 -31.71 -23.54 18.16
N ALA A 47 -31.30 -22.84 19.23
CA ALA A 47 -30.45 -21.66 19.12
C ALA A 47 -29.08 -21.95 18.46
N ILE A 48 -28.46 -23.09 18.80
CA ILE A 48 -27.21 -23.53 18.17
C ILE A 48 -27.44 -23.87 16.70
N SER A 49 -28.50 -24.60 16.36
CA SER A 49 -28.82 -24.97 14.98
C SER A 49 -29.08 -23.75 14.10
N GLU A 50 -29.75 -22.72 14.61
CA GLU A 50 -30.01 -21.47 13.86
C GLU A 50 -28.71 -20.68 13.64
N LYS A 51 -27.80 -20.66 14.63
CA LYS A 51 -26.46 -20.08 14.43
C LYS A 51 -25.66 -20.85 13.37
N MET A 52 -25.67 -22.18 13.43
CA MET A 52 -25.00 -23.02 12.42
C MET A 52 -25.60 -22.80 11.02
N ARG A 53 -26.93 -22.73 10.88
CA ARG A 53 -27.60 -22.40 9.61
C ARG A 53 -27.26 -21.01 9.09
N SER A 54 -27.09 -20.03 9.98
CA SER A 54 -26.62 -18.70 9.58
C SER A 54 -25.18 -18.76 9.07
N GLN A 55 -24.31 -19.51 9.73
CA GLN A 55 -22.93 -19.69 9.31
C GLN A 55 -22.81 -20.45 7.99
N ILE A 56 -23.54 -21.56 7.82
CA ILE A 56 -23.60 -22.33 6.57
C ILE A 56 -23.99 -21.43 5.40
N ARG A 57 -25.09 -20.67 5.52
CA ARG A 57 -25.52 -19.73 4.47
C ARG A 57 -24.48 -18.65 4.18
N GLY A 58 -23.81 -18.15 5.22
CA GLY A 58 -22.72 -17.17 5.06
C GLY A 58 -21.50 -17.74 4.35
N LEU A 59 -21.14 -18.99 4.63
CA LEU A 59 -20.05 -19.72 3.97
C LEU A 59 -20.40 -20.05 2.53
N GLU A 60 -21.60 -20.56 2.26
CA GLU A 60 -22.08 -20.83 0.89
C GLU A 60 -22.07 -19.56 0.03
N GLN A 61 -22.57 -18.43 0.57
CA GLN A 61 -22.51 -17.15 -0.14
C GLN A 61 -21.06 -16.68 -0.31
N GLY A 62 -20.19 -16.87 0.67
CA GLY A 62 -18.77 -16.57 0.57
C GLY A 62 -18.05 -17.38 -0.51
N SER A 63 -18.42 -18.66 -0.69
CA SER A 63 -17.92 -19.52 -1.76
C SER A 63 -18.35 -18.99 -3.14
N VAL A 64 -19.61 -18.58 -3.30
CA VAL A 64 -20.13 -17.94 -4.53
C VAL A 64 -19.41 -16.61 -4.81
N ASN A 65 -19.26 -15.74 -3.82
CA ASN A 65 -18.55 -14.48 -3.97
C ASN A 65 -17.08 -14.72 -4.38
N SER A 66 -16.44 -15.76 -3.84
CA SER A 66 -15.07 -16.14 -4.21
C SER A 66 -14.98 -16.56 -5.68
N GLN A 67 -15.99 -17.26 -6.20
CA GLN A 67 -16.10 -17.63 -7.61
C GLN A 67 -16.31 -16.40 -8.52
N ASP A 68 -17.09 -15.41 -8.07
CA ASP A 68 -17.21 -14.12 -8.76
C ASP A 68 -15.86 -13.38 -8.79
N GLY A 69 -15.10 -13.43 -7.68
CA GLY A 69 -13.73 -12.91 -7.61
C GLY A 69 -12.77 -13.60 -8.59
N ILE A 70 -12.88 -14.92 -8.75
CA ILE A 70 -12.11 -15.66 -9.77
C ILE A 70 -12.50 -15.21 -11.18
N SER A 71 -13.80 -15.01 -11.44
CA SER A 71 -14.30 -14.55 -12.75
C SER A 71 -13.77 -13.16 -13.13
N LEU A 72 -13.70 -12.26 -12.14
CA LEU A 72 -13.05 -10.95 -12.27
C LEU A 72 -11.56 -11.10 -12.62
N ILE A 73 -10.82 -11.95 -11.90
CA ILE A 73 -9.40 -12.17 -12.15
C ILE A 73 -9.17 -12.72 -13.56
N GLN A 74 -9.96 -13.71 -14.00
CA GLN A 74 -9.84 -14.30 -15.32
C GLN A 74 -10.12 -13.29 -16.45
N THR A 75 -11.12 -12.42 -16.26
CA THR A 75 -11.41 -11.32 -17.21
C THR A 75 -10.23 -10.37 -17.31
N THR A 76 -9.65 -10.02 -16.16
CA THR A 76 -8.50 -9.10 -16.06
C THR A 76 -7.24 -9.72 -16.66
N GLU A 77 -6.92 -10.97 -16.33
CA GLU A 77 -5.77 -11.73 -16.81
C GLU A 77 -5.82 -11.95 -18.33
N GLY A 78 -7.01 -12.24 -18.88
CA GLY A 78 -7.20 -12.36 -20.32
C GLY A 78 -6.84 -11.07 -21.06
N ALA A 79 -7.32 -9.92 -20.56
CA ALA A 79 -6.97 -8.63 -21.13
C ALA A 79 -5.48 -8.27 -20.94
N MET A 80 -4.88 -8.61 -19.80
CA MET A 80 -3.42 -8.44 -19.60
C MET A 80 -2.58 -9.33 -20.50
N SER A 81 -3.06 -10.52 -20.86
CA SER A 81 -2.38 -11.41 -21.81
C SER A 81 -2.31 -10.81 -23.22
N GLU A 82 -3.38 -10.12 -23.64
CA GLU A 82 -3.38 -9.38 -24.91
C GLU A 82 -2.41 -8.19 -24.87
N VAL A 83 -2.42 -7.41 -23.77
CA VAL A 83 -1.44 -6.31 -23.58
C VAL A 83 -0.02 -6.84 -23.60
N HIS A 84 0.27 -7.95 -22.92
CA HIS A 84 1.59 -8.58 -22.93
C HIS A 84 2.01 -8.97 -24.36
N SER A 85 1.12 -9.57 -25.14
CA SER A 85 1.40 -9.97 -26.53
C SER A 85 1.68 -8.76 -27.43
N MET A 86 0.94 -7.67 -27.23
CA MET A 86 1.18 -6.39 -27.93
C MET A 86 2.52 -5.76 -27.55
N LEU A 87 2.92 -5.79 -26.28
CA LEU A 87 4.23 -5.31 -25.83
C LEU A 87 5.37 -6.15 -26.44
N GLN A 88 5.21 -7.46 -26.58
CA GLN A 88 6.19 -8.30 -27.29
C GLN A 88 6.27 -7.95 -28.79
N ARG A 89 5.15 -7.56 -29.41
CA ARG A 89 5.16 -7.03 -30.78
C ARG A 89 5.92 -5.70 -30.86
N CYS A 90 5.69 -4.77 -29.93
CA CYS A 90 6.45 -3.53 -29.83
C CYS A 90 7.95 -3.81 -29.69
N LYS A 91 8.35 -4.78 -28.85
CA LYS A 91 9.75 -5.18 -28.67
C LYS A 91 10.37 -5.67 -29.97
N THR A 92 9.60 -6.45 -30.73
CA THR A 92 10.05 -6.95 -32.05
C THR A 92 10.29 -5.80 -33.03
N LEU A 93 9.37 -4.83 -33.09
CA LEU A 93 9.52 -3.64 -33.95
C LEU A 93 10.72 -2.78 -33.52
N ALA A 94 10.88 -2.53 -32.22
CA ALA A 94 12.02 -1.79 -31.68
C ALA A 94 13.35 -2.50 -31.99
N THR A 95 13.41 -3.83 -31.88
CA THR A 95 14.61 -4.63 -32.22
C THR A 95 14.94 -4.55 -33.71
N GLN A 96 13.92 -4.58 -34.58
CA GLN A 96 14.10 -4.41 -36.03
C GLN A 96 14.66 -3.02 -36.35
N CYS A 97 14.08 -1.98 -35.77
CA CYS A 97 14.54 -0.60 -35.94
C CYS A 97 15.92 -0.36 -35.29
N ALA A 98 16.32 -1.09 -34.25
CA ALA A 98 17.66 -0.93 -33.65
C ALA A 98 18.79 -1.38 -34.60
N ASN A 99 18.48 -2.16 -35.64
CA ASN A 99 19.46 -2.61 -36.62
C ASN A 99 19.95 -1.44 -37.52
N GLY A 100 21.24 -1.44 -37.86
CA GLY A 100 21.85 -0.45 -38.74
C GLY A 100 21.48 -0.59 -40.22
N THR A 101 20.85 -1.71 -40.62
CA THR A 101 20.48 -1.97 -42.03
C THR A 101 19.17 -1.31 -42.46
N TYR A 102 18.34 -0.86 -41.52
CA TYR A 102 17.05 -0.21 -41.81
C TYR A 102 17.24 1.28 -42.10
N GLN A 103 16.59 1.77 -43.17
CA GLN A 103 16.58 3.20 -43.51
C GLN A 103 15.55 3.96 -42.65
N ASP A 104 15.70 5.27 -42.53
CA ASP A 104 14.79 6.11 -41.72
C ASP A 104 13.33 5.99 -42.17
N LYS A 105 13.11 5.85 -43.48
CA LYS A 105 11.76 5.61 -44.04
C LYS A 105 11.15 4.28 -43.59
N ASP A 106 11.95 3.22 -43.48
CA ASP A 106 11.48 1.91 -43.02
C ASP A 106 11.14 1.95 -41.52
N ARG A 107 11.94 2.70 -40.74
CA ARG A 107 11.70 2.94 -39.31
C ARG A 107 10.43 3.75 -39.07
N GLU A 108 10.16 4.73 -39.93
CA GLU A 108 8.94 5.54 -39.84
C GLU A 108 7.67 4.69 -40.08
N MET A 109 7.72 3.73 -41.00
CA MET A 109 6.62 2.77 -41.20
C MET A 109 6.42 1.84 -40.00
N ALA A 110 7.52 1.32 -39.42
CA ALA A 110 7.45 0.52 -38.20
C ALA A 110 6.94 1.34 -37.00
N ASN A 111 7.30 2.62 -36.93
CA ASN A 111 6.82 3.52 -35.90
C ASN A 111 5.30 3.76 -36.01
N GLN A 112 4.75 3.85 -37.22
CA GLN A 112 3.30 3.94 -37.41
C GLN A 112 2.58 2.71 -36.85
N GLU A 113 3.11 1.50 -37.09
CA GLU A 113 2.57 0.27 -36.49
C GLU A 113 2.65 0.32 -34.95
N LEU A 114 3.78 0.77 -34.40
CA LEU A 114 3.94 0.93 -32.95
C LEU A 114 2.93 1.93 -32.35
N GLN A 115 2.65 3.04 -33.03
CA GLN A 115 1.64 4.01 -32.56
C GLN A 115 0.22 3.41 -32.56
N GLU A 116 -0.14 2.57 -33.53
CA GLU A 116 -1.43 1.88 -33.53
C GLU A 116 -1.51 0.83 -32.41
N ILE A 117 -0.44 0.06 -32.18
CA ILE A 117 -0.39 -0.90 -31.07
C ILE A 117 -0.55 -0.19 -29.72
N LYS A 118 0.09 0.97 -29.53
CA LYS A 118 -0.08 1.79 -28.31
C LYS A 118 -1.54 2.20 -28.12
N LYS A 119 -2.21 2.70 -29.17
CA LYS A 119 -3.64 3.04 -29.10
C LYS A 119 -4.49 1.84 -28.71
N ASP A 120 -4.17 0.65 -29.23
CA ASP A 120 -4.88 -0.58 -28.89
C ASP A 120 -4.62 -1.05 -27.46
N ILE A 121 -3.38 -0.96 -26.95
CA ILE A 121 -3.06 -1.19 -25.53
C ILE A 121 -3.92 -0.27 -24.65
N ASP A 122 -3.93 1.02 -24.96
CA ASP A 122 -4.70 2.02 -24.21
C ASP A 122 -6.21 1.77 -24.26
N ARG A 123 -6.72 1.34 -25.42
CA ARG A 123 -8.11 0.95 -25.61
C ARG A 123 -8.49 -0.26 -24.77
N ILE A 124 -7.64 -1.30 -24.71
CA ILE A 124 -7.88 -2.48 -23.86
C ILE A 124 -7.85 -2.07 -22.39
N ALA A 125 -6.84 -1.29 -21.97
CA ALA A 125 -6.71 -0.85 -20.59
C ALA A 125 -7.93 -0.03 -20.12
N LYS A 126 -8.41 0.91 -20.94
CA LYS A 126 -9.50 1.83 -20.60
C LYS A 126 -10.90 1.25 -20.79
N ASN A 127 -11.09 0.20 -21.58
CA ASN A 127 -12.43 -0.34 -21.88
C ASN A 127 -12.71 -1.71 -21.25
N THR A 128 -11.71 -2.39 -20.71
CA THR A 128 -11.94 -3.67 -20.03
C THR A 128 -12.68 -3.41 -18.71
N THR A 129 -13.87 -3.98 -18.58
CA THR A 129 -14.72 -3.83 -17.40
C THR A 129 -15.23 -5.17 -16.90
N PHE A 130 -15.47 -5.24 -15.59
CA PHE A 130 -16.20 -6.33 -14.95
C PHE A 130 -17.33 -5.72 -14.13
N ASN A 131 -18.58 -6.10 -14.44
CA ASN A 131 -19.77 -5.54 -13.81
C ASN A 131 -19.80 -3.99 -13.81
N GLY A 132 -19.34 -3.37 -14.91
CA GLY A 132 -19.27 -1.91 -15.07
C GLY A 132 -18.08 -1.23 -14.40
N ASN A 133 -17.25 -1.95 -13.63
CA ASN A 133 -16.03 -1.43 -13.03
C ASN A 133 -14.84 -1.65 -13.97
N TYR A 134 -14.04 -0.61 -14.21
CA TYR A 134 -12.80 -0.73 -14.97
C TYR A 134 -11.76 -1.53 -14.19
N VAL A 135 -11.02 -2.40 -14.87
CA VAL A 135 -10.11 -3.35 -14.20
C VAL A 135 -8.62 -3.10 -14.48
N LEU A 136 -8.30 -2.27 -15.47
CA LEU A 136 -6.95 -2.10 -16.03
C LEU A 136 -6.47 -0.64 -16.16
N ASP A 137 -7.30 0.32 -15.79
CA ASP A 137 -7.01 1.76 -15.90
C ASP A 137 -6.38 2.34 -14.61
N GLY A 138 -6.13 1.48 -13.61
CA GLY A 138 -5.67 1.88 -12.29
C GLY A 138 -6.77 2.19 -11.28
N SER A 139 -8.06 2.18 -11.66
CA SER A 139 -9.16 2.40 -10.71
C SER A 139 -9.29 1.30 -9.64
N LEU A 140 -8.86 0.07 -9.95
CA LEU A 140 -8.80 -1.07 -9.03
C LEU A 140 -7.42 -1.33 -8.43
N SER A 141 -6.45 -0.44 -8.65
CA SER A 141 -5.13 -0.58 -8.03
C SER A 141 -5.25 -0.54 -6.51
N SER A 142 -4.43 -1.32 -5.80
CA SER A 142 -4.30 -1.11 -4.35
C SER A 142 -3.64 0.24 -4.17
N ALA A 143 -4.31 1.18 -3.55
CA ALA A 143 -3.71 2.46 -3.23
C ALA A 143 -2.52 2.32 -2.26
N GLY A 144 -2.11 1.14 -1.77
CA GLY A 144 -1.02 0.99 -0.80
C GLY A 144 -1.45 1.44 0.60
N ALA A 145 -1.92 2.69 0.70
CA ALA A 145 -2.56 3.33 1.82
C ALA A 145 -4.03 3.72 1.50
N SER A 146 -4.89 3.59 2.50
CA SER A 146 -6.28 4.04 2.51
C SER A 146 -6.41 5.53 2.20
N THR A 147 -7.61 5.95 1.77
CA THR A 147 -7.93 7.38 1.56
C THR A 147 -7.71 8.21 2.83
N GLN A 148 -7.90 7.63 4.02
CA GLN A 148 -7.67 8.32 5.29
C GLN A 148 -6.18 8.59 5.51
N GLU A 149 -5.31 7.60 5.30
CA GLU A 149 -3.86 7.74 5.43
C GLU A 149 -3.30 8.73 4.40
N GLN A 150 -3.81 8.69 3.16
CA GLN A 150 -3.48 9.68 2.12
C GLN A 150 -3.94 11.09 2.50
N ASN A 151 -5.15 11.23 3.05
CA ASN A 151 -5.63 12.51 3.57
C ASN A 151 -4.73 13.03 4.70
N GLN A 152 -4.28 12.16 5.61
CA GLN A 152 -3.35 12.53 6.66
C GLN A 152 -2.01 13.00 6.09
N ALA A 153 -1.45 12.33 5.08
CA ALA A 153 -0.25 12.80 4.41
C ALA A 153 -0.44 14.18 3.75
N LEU A 154 -1.55 14.42 3.05
CA LEU A 154 -1.89 15.74 2.49
C LEU A 154 -2.05 16.81 3.57
N GLN A 155 -2.66 16.46 4.71
CA GLN A 155 -2.83 17.36 5.86
C GLN A 155 -1.48 17.69 6.51
N GLY A 156 -0.58 16.71 6.66
CA GLY A 156 0.78 16.90 7.16
C GLY A 156 1.60 17.82 6.27
N LEU A 157 1.56 17.57 4.94
CA LEU A 157 2.17 18.45 3.93
C LEU A 157 1.64 19.89 4.02
N ASN A 158 0.33 20.05 4.17
CA ASN A 158 -0.32 21.36 4.21
C ASN A 158 -0.08 22.12 5.53
N THR A 159 0.09 21.39 6.63
CA THR A 159 0.20 22.00 7.97
C THR A 159 1.65 22.29 8.33
N TRP A 160 2.55 21.33 8.12
CA TRP A 160 3.91 21.37 8.67
C TRP A 160 4.96 21.11 7.61
N TRP A 161 4.97 19.92 7.01
CA TRP A 161 6.15 19.37 6.35
C TRP A 161 6.71 20.28 5.26
N ILE A 162 5.88 20.85 4.37
CA ILE A 162 6.37 21.74 3.31
C ILE A 162 7.01 23.00 3.89
N SER A 163 6.37 23.63 4.87
CA SER A 163 6.86 24.88 5.46
C SER A 163 8.11 24.65 6.32
N SER A 164 8.15 23.57 7.09
CA SER A 164 9.27 23.19 7.94
C SER A 164 10.47 22.78 7.10
N ALA A 165 10.26 21.96 6.05
CA ALA A 165 11.30 21.60 5.10
C ALA A 165 11.83 22.82 4.34
N GLN A 166 10.98 23.74 3.86
CA GLN A 166 11.45 24.95 3.19
C GLN A 166 12.37 25.79 4.11
N ASN A 167 12.00 25.94 5.39
CA ASN A 167 12.83 26.64 6.37
C ASN A 167 14.14 25.88 6.66
N LEU A 168 14.08 24.55 6.78
CA LEU A 168 15.24 23.71 7.00
C LEU A 168 16.24 23.82 5.83
N VAL A 169 15.76 23.68 4.59
CA VAL A 169 16.56 23.86 3.37
C VAL A 169 17.20 25.24 3.36
N LYS A 170 16.43 26.29 3.63
CA LYS A 170 16.95 27.67 3.69
C LYS A 170 18.03 27.86 4.74
N ASN A 171 17.83 27.29 5.92
CA ASN A 171 18.80 27.40 7.02
C ASN A 171 20.06 26.58 6.76
N ALA A 172 19.96 25.42 6.11
CA ALA A 172 21.08 24.56 5.77
C ALA A 172 21.88 25.07 4.56
N THR A 173 21.19 25.48 3.49
CA THR A 173 21.78 25.77 2.17
C THR A 173 21.88 27.25 1.82
N GLY A 174 21.09 28.10 2.48
CA GLY A 174 20.93 29.52 2.10
C GLY A 174 20.05 29.73 0.86
N LEU A 175 19.55 28.67 0.23
CA LEU A 175 18.63 28.73 -0.90
C LEU A 175 17.18 28.83 -0.42
N ASP A 176 16.38 29.57 -1.15
CA ASP A 176 14.95 29.71 -0.91
C ASP A 176 14.29 29.88 -2.27
N VAL A 177 13.13 29.25 -2.48
CA VAL A 177 12.45 29.32 -3.77
C VAL A 177 11.90 30.72 -4.00
N PRO A 178 11.87 31.20 -5.27
CA PRO A 178 11.19 32.44 -5.61
C PRO A 178 9.73 32.43 -5.13
N SER A 179 9.24 33.59 -4.66
CA SER A 179 7.85 33.72 -4.22
C SER A 179 6.88 33.40 -5.36
N GLY A 180 5.91 32.52 -5.08
CA GLY A 180 4.91 32.08 -6.05
C GLY A 180 5.37 30.93 -6.94
N THR A 181 6.48 30.25 -6.62
CA THR A 181 6.92 29.07 -7.37
C THR A 181 5.85 27.99 -7.31
N GLY A 182 5.37 27.54 -8.47
CA GLY A 182 4.35 26.50 -8.57
C GLY A 182 4.91 25.11 -8.24
N MET A 183 4.20 24.34 -7.43
CA MET A 183 4.47 22.92 -7.20
C MET A 183 3.16 22.14 -7.16
N LYS A 184 3.10 21.00 -7.83
CA LYS A 184 1.97 20.08 -7.77
C LYS A 184 2.30 18.91 -6.84
N VAL A 185 1.42 18.57 -5.92
CA VAL A 185 1.56 17.40 -5.05
C VAL A 185 0.74 16.26 -5.64
N VAL A 186 1.36 15.10 -5.84
CA VAL A 186 0.73 13.91 -6.43
C VAL A 186 0.86 12.74 -5.45
N MET A 187 -0.27 12.18 -5.04
CA MET A 187 -0.27 10.85 -4.43
C MET A 187 -0.07 9.84 -5.54
N ASP A 188 0.93 8.97 -5.42
CA ASP A 188 1.38 8.08 -6.48
C ASP A 188 1.48 6.63 -5.99
N ASN A 189 0.79 5.72 -6.69
CA ASN A 189 0.77 4.29 -6.38
C ASN A 189 1.53 3.44 -7.41
N ASN A 190 2.20 4.08 -8.38
CA ASN A 190 2.98 3.45 -9.43
C ASN A 190 4.47 3.83 -9.35
N MET A 191 4.94 4.14 -8.14
CA MET A 191 6.34 4.42 -7.85
C MET A 191 7.15 3.12 -7.68
N ALA A 192 8.45 3.17 -8.00
CA ALA A 192 9.36 2.07 -7.72
C ALA A 192 9.32 1.69 -6.23
N SER A 193 9.40 0.40 -5.91
CA SER A 193 9.19 -0.13 -4.56
C SER A 193 10.17 0.39 -3.49
N ASN A 194 11.25 1.06 -3.88
CA ASN A 194 12.28 1.61 -3.01
C ASN A 194 12.21 3.14 -2.84
N LEU A 195 11.24 3.83 -3.48
CA LEU A 195 11.09 5.29 -3.41
C LEU A 195 9.87 5.65 -2.56
N ALA A 196 10.09 6.45 -1.51
CA ALA A 196 9.02 6.95 -0.65
C ALA A 196 8.42 8.27 -1.16
N ALA A 197 9.25 9.13 -1.74
CA ALA A 197 8.83 10.32 -2.50
C ALA A 197 9.89 10.64 -3.56
N PHE A 198 9.54 11.45 -4.56
CA PHE A 198 10.51 12.11 -5.43
C PHE A 198 9.96 13.45 -5.94
N VAL A 199 10.86 14.36 -6.33
CA VAL A 199 10.48 15.57 -7.08
C VAL A 199 10.84 15.46 -8.55
N GLN A 200 9.84 15.65 -9.39
CA GLN A 200 10.00 15.88 -10.83
C GLN A 200 10.16 17.37 -11.10
N TYR A 201 11.03 17.71 -12.05
CA TYR A 201 11.26 19.08 -12.47
C TYR A 201 11.71 19.12 -13.94
N SER A 202 11.63 20.31 -14.54
CA SER A 202 12.07 20.61 -15.90
C SER A 202 13.36 21.44 -15.89
N ASN A 203 14.10 21.42 -17.00
CA ASN A 203 15.33 22.21 -17.15
C ASN A 203 15.05 23.71 -17.43
N ASN A 204 14.29 24.35 -16.54
CA ASN A 204 13.97 25.78 -16.62
C ASN A 204 13.85 26.37 -15.21
N ILE A 205 14.91 27.02 -14.73
CA ILE A 205 14.98 27.57 -13.36
C ILE A 205 13.84 28.57 -13.08
N ALA A 206 13.42 29.36 -14.08
CA ALA A 206 12.37 30.37 -13.90
C ALA A 206 10.97 29.76 -13.82
N ASN A 207 10.76 28.59 -14.44
CA ASN A 207 9.53 27.83 -14.31
C ASN A 207 9.85 26.33 -14.28
N PRO A 208 10.25 25.81 -13.11
CA PRO A 208 10.76 24.45 -13.00
C PRO A 208 9.68 23.38 -13.17
N ASN A 209 8.39 23.72 -13.18
CA ASN A 209 7.27 22.76 -13.25
C ASN A 209 7.44 21.63 -12.22
N LEU A 210 7.50 21.99 -10.94
CA LEU A 210 7.77 21.05 -9.85
C LEU A 210 6.57 20.14 -9.62
N GLU A 211 6.78 18.83 -9.57
CA GLU A 211 5.80 17.85 -9.08
C GLU A 211 6.42 17.03 -7.95
N LEU A 212 5.84 17.09 -6.77
CA LEU A 212 6.21 16.25 -5.63
C LEU A 212 5.32 15.01 -5.62
N HIS A 213 5.90 13.86 -5.93
CA HIS A 213 5.22 12.57 -5.90
C HIS A 213 5.46 11.90 -4.56
N VAL A 214 4.39 11.49 -3.87
CA VAL A 214 4.43 10.81 -2.58
C VAL A 214 3.87 9.40 -2.75
N SER A 215 4.69 8.40 -2.41
CA SER A 215 4.33 7.01 -2.57
C SER A 215 3.25 6.62 -1.58
N THR A 216 2.12 6.17 -2.12
CA THR A 216 1.02 5.70 -1.29
C THR A 216 1.35 4.37 -0.59
N ALA A 217 2.35 3.62 -1.05
CA ALA A 217 2.81 2.41 -0.37
C ALA A 217 3.58 2.71 0.93
N PHE A 218 4.36 3.81 0.94
CA PHE A 218 5.21 4.18 2.08
C PHE A 218 4.47 4.96 3.16
N ILE A 219 3.28 5.51 2.86
CA ILE A 219 2.43 6.17 3.87
C ILE A 219 1.38 5.23 4.48
N LYS A 220 1.47 3.92 4.22
CA LYS A 220 0.59 2.93 4.83
C LYS A 220 0.84 2.87 6.34
N GLY A 221 -0.23 2.94 7.13
CA GLY A 221 -0.19 2.99 8.59
C GLY A 221 0.09 4.38 9.16
N LEU A 222 0.18 5.42 8.33
CA LEU A 222 0.38 6.79 8.80
C LEU A 222 -0.81 7.25 9.65
N ASP A 223 -0.54 7.75 10.86
CA ASP A 223 -1.56 8.35 11.72
C ASP A 223 -1.08 9.62 12.43
N LEU A 224 -1.22 10.75 11.76
CA LEU A 224 -0.85 12.07 12.28
C LEU A 224 -1.72 12.59 13.44
N THR A 225 -2.73 11.83 13.86
CA THR A 225 -3.55 12.22 15.02
C THR A 225 -2.99 11.71 16.34
N SER A 226 -2.28 10.58 16.31
CA SER A 226 -1.67 9.97 17.49
C SER A 226 -0.16 10.23 17.55
N ASP A 227 0.51 10.22 16.40
CA ASP A 227 1.94 10.47 16.28
C ASP A 227 2.22 11.45 15.12
N LYS A 228 2.91 12.55 15.42
CA LYS A 228 3.08 13.65 14.45
C LYS A 228 4.36 13.53 13.64
N ASP A 229 5.26 12.65 14.03
CA ASP A 229 6.64 12.56 13.53
C ASP A 229 6.77 12.02 12.09
N GLY A 230 5.66 11.81 11.38
CA GLY A 230 5.69 11.32 10.01
C GLY A 230 6.23 9.89 9.86
N LYS A 231 6.40 9.15 10.95
CA LYS A 231 6.98 7.82 10.91
C LYS A 231 6.00 6.78 10.36
N THR A 232 6.45 6.03 9.37
CA THR A 232 5.73 4.88 8.81
C THR A 232 6.67 3.69 8.68
N GLY A 233 6.45 2.68 9.52
CA GLY A 233 7.37 1.55 9.65
C GLY A 233 8.76 2.01 10.10
N ASN A 234 9.76 1.88 9.23
CA ASN A 234 11.16 2.23 9.52
C ASN A 234 11.61 3.54 8.85
N ILE A 235 10.68 4.32 8.27
CA ILE A 235 11.00 5.53 7.50
C ILE A 235 10.22 6.71 8.09
N TYR A 236 10.85 7.88 8.04
CA TYR A 236 10.28 9.17 8.40
C TYR A 236 9.93 9.90 7.10
N ILE A 237 8.64 9.93 6.73
CA ILE A 237 8.23 10.45 5.42
C ILE A 237 8.53 11.95 5.30
N ASP A 238 8.33 12.70 6.37
CA ASP A 238 8.67 14.10 6.56
C ASP A 238 10.15 14.39 6.24
N ARG A 239 11.10 13.56 6.70
CA ARG A 239 12.53 13.67 6.34
C ARG A 239 12.76 13.46 4.84
N VAL A 240 12.08 12.48 4.24
CA VAL A 240 12.14 12.25 2.79
C VAL A 240 11.56 13.45 2.05
N ILE A 241 10.45 14.02 2.51
CA ILE A 241 9.89 15.25 1.93
C ILE A 241 10.89 16.40 2.03
N ALA A 242 11.64 16.54 3.13
CA ALA A 242 12.69 17.54 3.25
C ALA A 242 13.87 17.32 2.27
N HIS A 243 14.27 16.07 2.05
CA HIS A 243 15.22 15.70 0.99
C HIS A 243 14.73 16.18 -0.37
N GLU A 244 13.51 15.81 -0.74
CA GLU A 244 12.93 16.13 -2.04
C GLU A 244 12.68 17.63 -2.23
N LEU A 245 12.29 18.35 -1.18
CA LEU A 245 12.16 19.82 -1.23
C LEU A 245 13.52 20.51 -1.37
N THR A 246 14.62 19.87 -0.99
CA THR A 246 15.97 20.38 -1.28
C THR A 246 16.20 20.37 -2.79
N HIS A 247 15.88 19.27 -3.47
CA HIS A 247 15.95 19.17 -4.93
C HIS A 247 15.01 20.16 -5.61
N ALA A 248 13.77 20.29 -5.13
CA ALA A 248 12.82 21.29 -5.63
C ALA A 248 13.39 22.71 -5.53
N THR A 249 14.01 23.03 -4.39
CA THR A 249 14.61 24.35 -4.15
C THR A 249 15.83 24.58 -5.04
N MET A 250 16.70 23.58 -5.18
CA MET A 250 17.87 23.64 -6.06
C MET A 250 17.45 23.78 -7.52
N ALA A 251 16.42 23.08 -7.99
CA ALA A 251 15.91 23.17 -9.36
C ALA A 251 15.30 24.55 -9.66
N ALA A 252 14.68 25.18 -8.65
CA ALA A 252 14.10 26.53 -8.77
C ALA A 252 15.12 27.67 -8.59
N THR A 253 16.37 27.38 -8.21
CA THR A 253 17.36 28.42 -7.87
C THR A 253 18.73 28.24 -8.53
N THR A 254 19.07 27.05 -8.99
CA THR A 254 20.39 26.69 -9.56
C THR A 254 20.21 25.79 -10.79
N ASP A 255 21.22 25.75 -11.66
CA ASP A 255 21.26 24.80 -12.78
C ASP A 255 21.73 23.42 -12.26
N MET A 256 20.79 22.57 -11.84
CA MET A 256 21.10 21.23 -11.32
C MET A 256 21.61 20.27 -12.40
N TRP A 257 21.24 20.47 -13.68
CA TRP A 257 21.61 19.57 -14.77
C TRP A 257 23.11 19.55 -15.02
N ASN A 258 23.78 20.66 -14.72
CA ASN A 258 25.22 20.83 -14.88
C ASN A 258 26.01 20.65 -13.58
N GLN A 259 25.38 20.11 -12.53
CA GLN A 259 26.02 19.78 -11.25
C GLN A 259 26.27 18.27 -11.15
N PRO A 260 27.35 17.83 -10.47
CA PRO A 260 27.55 16.41 -10.20
C PRO A 260 26.41 15.85 -9.33
N THR A 261 25.85 14.70 -9.72
CA THR A 261 24.72 14.09 -8.99
C THR A 261 25.06 13.77 -7.53
N TRP A 262 26.30 13.37 -7.25
CA TRP A 262 26.74 13.15 -5.87
C TRP A 262 26.71 14.43 -5.03
N PHE A 263 26.91 15.60 -5.64
CA PHE A 263 26.85 16.86 -4.92
C PHE A 263 25.40 17.23 -4.63
N THR A 264 24.52 17.17 -5.64
CA THR A 264 23.10 17.49 -5.46
C THR A 264 22.43 16.59 -4.44
N GLU A 265 22.69 15.29 -4.50
CA GLU A 265 22.13 14.30 -3.56
C GLU A 265 22.79 14.40 -2.19
N GLY A 266 24.09 14.66 -2.14
CA GLY A 266 24.78 14.88 -0.86
C GLY A 266 24.31 16.15 -0.15
N VAL A 267 23.95 17.20 -0.89
CA VAL A 267 23.34 18.41 -0.31
C VAL A 267 21.97 18.08 0.27
N ALA A 268 21.13 17.34 -0.44
CA ALA A 268 19.81 16.93 0.06
C ALA A 268 19.91 16.06 1.34
N GLU A 269 20.81 15.07 1.36
CA GLU A 269 21.07 14.24 2.55
C GLU A 269 21.61 15.08 3.73
N CYS A 270 22.44 16.10 3.43
CA CYS A 270 22.95 17.02 4.44
C CYS A 270 21.86 17.92 5.07
N VAL A 271 20.70 18.11 4.43
CA VAL A 271 19.64 18.97 4.98
C VAL A 271 18.90 18.26 6.12
N HIS A 272 18.50 17.00 5.94
CA HIS A 272 17.80 16.24 6.99
C HIS A 272 18.73 15.34 7.83
N GLY A 273 20.00 15.23 7.43
CA GLY A 273 21.01 14.39 8.07
C GLY A 273 20.99 12.94 7.59
N GLY A 274 22.17 12.35 7.41
CA GLY A 274 22.38 11.03 6.81
C GLY A 274 23.26 10.09 7.65
N ASP A 275 23.40 10.35 8.95
CA ASP A 275 24.26 9.56 9.83
C ASP A 275 23.81 8.10 9.97
N ASP A 276 22.51 7.86 9.95
CA ASP A 276 21.89 6.54 9.87
C ASP A 276 22.39 5.74 8.64
N ARG A 277 22.55 6.40 7.50
CA ARG A 277 23.13 5.77 6.29
C ARG A 277 24.62 5.51 6.44
N VAL A 278 25.37 6.43 7.07
CA VAL A 278 26.81 6.27 7.31
C VAL A 278 27.08 5.08 8.23
N GLU A 279 26.32 4.96 9.33
CA GLU A 279 26.39 3.80 10.22
C GLU A 279 26.11 2.49 9.46
N GLY A 280 25.09 2.51 8.59
CA GLY A 280 24.75 1.39 7.71
C GLY A 280 25.88 0.97 6.77
N ILE A 281 26.62 1.89 6.17
CA ILE A 281 27.72 1.52 5.25
C ILE A 281 29.00 1.08 5.98
N LEU A 282 29.26 1.64 7.18
CA LEU A 282 30.40 1.25 8.00
C LEU A 282 30.26 -0.17 8.56
N SER A 283 29.02 -0.59 8.81
CA SER A 283 28.72 -1.98 9.18
C SER A 283 28.77 -2.95 8.00
N ASN A 284 28.54 -2.46 6.76
CA ASN A 284 28.54 -3.26 5.52
C ASN A 284 29.90 -3.34 4.78
N GLY A 285 30.95 -2.68 5.29
CA GLY A 285 32.32 -2.87 4.79
C GLY A 285 32.81 -1.84 3.77
N LEU A 286 32.05 -0.78 3.48
CA LEU A 286 32.53 0.37 2.69
C LEU A 286 33.39 1.30 3.55
N ASN A 287 34.42 0.73 4.19
CA ASN A 287 35.18 1.37 5.27
C ASN A 287 36.46 2.03 4.76
N THR A 288 36.71 1.97 3.46
CA THR A 288 37.93 2.47 2.83
C THR A 288 37.63 3.63 1.90
N VAL A 289 38.59 4.54 1.82
CA VAL A 289 38.47 5.78 1.06
C VAL A 289 38.42 5.53 -0.43
N SER A 290 39.15 4.52 -0.90
CA SER A 290 39.02 4.04 -2.28
C SER A 290 37.60 3.54 -2.58
N GLY A 291 36.91 2.97 -1.57
CA GLY A 291 35.50 2.60 -1.67
C GLY A 291 34.64 3.84 -1.92
N LEU A 292 34.72 4.86 -1.06
CA LEU A 292 33.96 6.11 -1.21
C LEU A 292 34.20 6.79 -2.56
N THR A 293 35.45 6.99 -2.96
CA THR A 293 35.75 7.76 -4.18
C THR A 293 35.42 6.99 -5.46
N SER A 294 35.52 5.65 -5.44
CA SER A 294 35.01 4.81 -6.53
C SER A 294 33.48 4.82 -6.62
N THR A 295 32.79 4.88 -5.48
CA THR A 295 31.34 5.03 -5.41
C THR A 295 30.91 6.40 -5.95
N LEU A 296 31.60 7.48 -5.63
CA LEU A 296 31.26 8.82 -6.13
C LEU A 296 31.52 9.01 -7.63
N SER A 297 32.50 8.30 -8.20
CA SER A 297 32.94 8.45 -9.59
C SER A 297 32.28 7.48 -10.58
N SER A 298 31.64 6.41 -10.10
CA SER A 298 30.84 5.51 -10.95
C SER A 298 29.45 6.08 -11.24
N GLY A 299 28.77 5.59 -12.28
CA GLY A 299 27.42 6.05 -12.66
C GLY A 299 26.44 6.07 -11.49
N TRP A 300 25.54 7.04 -11.44
CA TRP A 300 24.62 7.21 -10.32
C TRP A 300 23.57 6.09 -10.32
N ALA A 301 23.42 5.43 -9.18
CA ALA A 301 22.39 4.45 -8.90
C ALA A 301 21.82 4.77 -7.52
N SER A 302 20.49 4.86 -7.40
CA SER A 302 19.80 5.22 -6.16
C SER A 302 19.89 4.11 -5.10
N ASN A 303 21.07 3.94 -4.50
CA ASN A 303 21.35 2.98 -3.45
C ASN A 303 22.00 3.66 -2.23
N ASN A 304 21.90 3.03 -1.06
CA ASN A 304 22.34 3.63 0.21
C ASN A 304 23.84 3.99 0.22
N ASP A 305 24.69 3.21 -0.44
CA ASP A 305 26.14 3.46 -0.50
C ASP A 305 26.47 4.79 -1.20
N LYS A 306 25.73 5.10 -2.28
CA LYS A 306 25.89 6.33 -3.05
C LYS A 306 25.44 7.56 -2.26
N TYR A 307 24.28 7.47 -1.61
CA TYR A 307 23.77 8.53 -0.75
C TYR A 307 24.69 8.79 0.45
N ALA A 308 25.16 7.74 1.13
CA ALA A 308 26.09 7.87 2.25
C ALA A 308 27.45 8.46 1.81
N ALA A 309 28.02 7.99 0.69
CA ALA A 309 29.27 8.54 0.17
C ALA A 309 29.12 10.01 -0.25
N ALA A 310 27.99 10.37 -0.87
CA ALA A 310 27.64 11.73 -1.26
C ALA A 310 27.50 12.65 -0.03
N TYR A 311 26.79 12.18 1.00
CA TYR A 311 26.65 12.88 2.27
C TYR A 311 28.01 13.17 2.92
N ILE A 312 28.87 12.16 3.07
CA ILE A 312 30.21 12.33 3.66
C ILE A 312 31.06 13.32 2.85
N ALA A 313 31.04 13.19 1.52
CA ALA A 313 31.75 14.10 0.63
C ALA A 313 31.26 15.55 0.80
N THR A 314 29.95 15.75 0.86
CA THR A 314 29.35 17.08 1.02
C THR A 314 29.61 17.67 2.41
N ARG A 315 29.60 16.86 3.48
CA ARG A 315 30.01 17.28 4.84
C ARG A 315 31.48 17.72 4.89
N TYR A 316 32.39 16.97 4.26
CA TYR A 316 33.79 17.36 4.15
C TYR A 316 33.98 18.61 3.27
N MET A 317 33.24 18.71 2.16
CA MET A 317 33.22 19.90 1.32
C MET A 317 32.74 21.13 2.11
N ASN A 318 31.69 20.99 2.90
CA ASN A 318 31.20 22.06 3.76
C ASN A 318 32.32 22.61 4.64
N LYS A 319 33.15 21.75 5.24
CA LYS A 319 34.29 22.17 6.07
C LYS A 319 35.36 22.92 5.30
N LEU A 320 35.68 22.49 4.07
CA LEU A 320 36.76 23.08 3.28
C LEU A 320 36.42 24.49 2.77
N TYR A 321 35.14 24.79 2.52
CA TYR A 321 34.72 26.05 1.89
C TYR A 321 34.08 27.05 2.87
N GLU A 322 34.12 26.80 4.19
CA GLU A 322 33.64 27.73 5.22
C GLU A 322 34.30 29.11 5.07
N THR A 323 33.56 30.22 5.25
CA THR A 323 34.10 31.59 5.10
C THR A 323 34.65 32.17 6.40
N GLY A 324 34.40 31.50 7.52
CA GLY A 324 35.03 31.78 8.81
C GLY A 324 34.11 31.58 10.00
N ALA A 325 32.84 31.99 9.88
CA ALA A 325 31.84 31.89 10.95
C ALA A 325 30.91 30.69 10.71
N GLY A 326 31.41 29.48 10.97
CA GLY A 326 30.62 28.28 11.23
C GLY A 326 29.71 27.78 10.09
N ASN A 327 30.06 26.62 9.53
CA ASN A 327 29.14 25.73 8.83
C ASN A 327 28.36 26.39 7.66
N ASP A 328 29.07 27.18 6.86
CA ASP A 328 28.53 27.93 5.73
C ASP A 328 29.19 27.58 4.40
N GLY A 329 30.06 26.57 4.34
CA GLY A 329 30.81 26.27 3.12
C GLY A 329 29.93 25.81 1.97
N ILE A 330 28.92 24.97 2.23
CA ILE A 330 27.92 24.61 1.21
C ILE A 330 27.09 25.82 0.82
N LYS A 331 26.72 26.69 1.77
CA LYS A 331 26.02 27.94 1.48
C LYS A 331 26.83 28.83 0.57
N ASN A 332 28.13 28.94 0.81
CA ASN A 332 29.07 29.69 -0.02
C ASN A 332 29.04 29.17 -1.47
N ILE A 333 29.18 27.85 -1.68
CA ILE A 333 29.14 27.23 -3.01
C ILE A 333 27.79 27.45 -3.70
N LEU A 334 26.68 27.13 -3.02
CA LEU A 334 25.34 27.25 -3.58
C LEU A 334 24.96 28.70 -3.90
N ASN A 335 25.43 29.66 -3.11
CA ASN A 335 25.26 31.08 -3.41
C ASN A 335 26.02 31.50 -4.69
N GLN A 336 27.20 30.92 -4.97
CA GLN A 336 27.89 31.19 -6.24
C GLN A 336 27.06 30.67 -7.43
N LEU A 337 26.48 29.48 -7.31
CA LEU A 337 25.64 28.85 -8.34
C LEU A 337 24.32 29.62 -8.56
N LYS A 338 23.66 30.05 -7.48
CA LYS A 338 22.43 30.84 -7.54
C LYS A 338 22.66 32.22 -8.16
N ASN A 339 23.69 32.94 -7.71
CA ASN A 339 23.93 34.31 -8.17
C ASN A 339 24.46 34.37 -9.61
N ASN A 340 25.04 33.27 -10.10
CA ASN A 340 25.57 33.16 -11.46
C ASN A 340 25.09 31.85 -12.11
N THR A 341 23.85 31.83 -12.59
CA THR A 341 23.20 30.63 -13.14
C THR A 341 23.88 30.06 -14.40
N SER A 342 24.86 30.75 -14.98
CA SER A 342 25.69 30.27 -16.09
C SER A 342 27.02 29.64 -15.64
N TYR A 343 27.30 29.60 -14.34
CA TYR A 343 28.51 28.96 -13.82
C TYR A 343 28.38 27.44 -13.94
N THR A 344 29.44 26.83 -14.49
CA THR A 344 29.71 25.41 -14.26
C THR A 344 30.04 25.19 -12.78
N PHE A 345 29.86 23.95 -12.32
CA PHE A 345 30.18 23.59 -10.93
C PHE A 345 31.64 23.93 -10.55
N ASP A 346 32.61 23.70 -11.44
CA ASP A 346 34.02 24.03 -11.20
C ASP A 346 34.27 25.55 -11.10
N GLN A 347 33.55 26.36 -11.88
CA GLN A 347 33.62 27.83 -11.76
C GLN A 347 33.06 28.30 -10.42
N ALA A 348 31.96 27.70 -9.96
CA ALA A 348 31.41 27.98 -8.64
C ALA A 348 32.36 27.58 -7.50
N LEU A 349 33.00 26.40 -7.59
CA LEU A 349 34.02 25.98 -6.62
C LEU A 349 35.22 26.93 -6.59
N THR A 350 35.67 27.41 -7.75
CA THR A 350 36.77 28.38 -7.84
C THR A 350 36.42 29.70 -7.15
N ALA A 351 35.21 30.21 -7.38
CA ALA A 351 34.72 31.43 -6.73
C ALA A 351 34.54 31.23 -5.21
N ALA A 352 33.95 30.10 -4.80
CA ALA A 352 33.75 29.76 -3.38
C ALA A 352 35.08 29.58 -2.65
N LYS A 353 36.08 28.95 -3.28
CA LYS A 353 37.46 28.82 -2.76
C LYS A 353 38.05 30.19 -2.45
N ALA A 354 37.91 31.16 -3.36
CA ALA A 354 38.44 32.51 -3.15
C ALA A 354 37.80 33.23 -1.96
N ALA A 355 36.54 32.92 -1.65
CA ALA A 355 35.79 33.46 -0.51
C ALA A 355 35.96 32.66 0.79
N SER A 356 36.55 31.45 0.73
CA SER A 356 36.73 30.60 1.91
C SER A 356 37.77 31.15 2.88
N ALA A 357 37.67 30.78 4.17
CA ALA A 357 38.60 31.15 5.22
C ALA A 357 40.01 30.59 5.01
N ASN A 358 40.12 29.45 4.30
CA ASN A 358 41.39 28.84 3.94
C ASN A 358 41.42 28.45 2.45
N PRO A 359 41.61 29.43 1.54
CA PRO A 359 41.62 29.18 0.10
C PRO A 359 42.71 28.19 -0.34
N SER A 360 43.80 28.07 0.42
CA SER A 360 44.90 27.14 0.12
C SER A 360 44.50 25.67 0.27
N SER A 361 43.58 25.35 1.19
CA SER A 361 43.11 23.98 1.42
C SER A 361 41.92 23.58 0.54
N ALA A 362 41.11 24.54 0.08
CA ALA A 362 39.92 24.25 -0.73
C ALA A 362 40.27 23.94 -2.21
N PRO A 363 39.80 22.84 -2.80
CA PRO A 363 39.98 22.54 -4.23
C PRO A 363 39.32 23.57 -5.17
N ALA A 364 39.71 23.63 -6.44
CA ALA A 364 39.08 24.53 -7.41
C ALA A 364 38.13 23.81 -8.39
N THR A 365 38.19 22.48 -8.45
CA THR A 365 37.39 21.64 -9.36
C THR A 365 36.88 20.39 -8.63
N ALA A 366 35.80 19.80 -9.13
CA ALA A 366 35.25 18.55 -8.60
C ALA A 366 36.27 17.40 -8.64
N SER A 367 37.05 17.31 -9.71
CA SER A 367 38.11 16.28 -9.84
C SER A 367 39.22 16.47 -8.81
N ALA A 368 39.64 17.72 -8.58
CA ALA A 368 40.63 18.03 -7.54
C ALA A 368 40.05 17.77 -6.13
N PHE A 369 38.75 17.99 -5.94
CA PHE A 369 38.07 17.67 -4.70
C PHE A 369 38.04 16.17 -4.41
N LEU A 370 37.65 15.34 -5.36
CA LEU A 370 37.67 13.88 -5.17
C LEU A 370 39.08 13.34 -4.92
N SER A 371 40.09 13.94 -5.57
CA SER A 371 41.50 13.62 -5.31
C SER A 371 41.92 13.99 -3.88
N LYS A 372 41.48 15.15 -3.39
CA LYS A 372 41.75 15.59 -2.01
C LYS A 372 41.00 14.76 -0.97
N LEU A 373 39.73 14.42 -1.22
CA LEU A 373 38.95 13.50 -0.39
C LEU A 373 39.69 12.17 -0.25
N SER A 374 40.25 11.67 -1.36
CA SER A 374 41.04 10.44 -1.38
C SER A 374 42.35 10.53 -0.61
N SER A 375 42.93 11.73 -0.46
CA SER A 375 44.21 11.93 0.21
C SER A 375 44.08 12.26 1.69
N ASP A 376 43.03 12.98 2.08
CA ASP A 376 42.87 13.51 3.44
C ASP A 376 42.13 12.53 4.34
N ILE A 377 41.09 11.85 3.82
CA ILE A 377 40.40 10.80 4.53
C ILE A 377 41.15 9.51 4.19
N ASN A 378 41.82 8.83 5.13
CA ASN A 378 42.50 7.54 4.87
C ASN A 378 42.02 6.42 5.82
N SER A 379 41.19 6.76 6.79
CA SER A 379 40.62 5.86 7.78
C SER A 379 39.20 6.27 8.14
N THR A 380 38.45 5.38 8.79
CA THR A 380 37.13 5.71 9.35
C THR A 380 37.22 6.86 10.37
N SER A 381 38.32 6.95 11.14
CA SER A 381 38.53 8.06 12.08
C SER A 381 38.68 9.39 11.34
N ASP A 382 39.39 9.43 10.22
CA ASP A 382 39.53 10.65 9.41
C ASP A 382 38.18 11.03 8.79
N LEU A 383 37.39 10.04 8.39
CA LEU A 383 36.08 10.25 7.76
C LEU A 383 35.14 10.96 8.71
N LEU A 384 35.00 10.43 9.93
CA LEU A 384 34.15 10.99 10.95
C LEU A 384 34.68 12.35 11.42
N SER A 385 35.96 12.46 11.75
CA SER A 385 36.52 13.70 12.30
C SER A 385 36.61 14.85 11.30
N LEU A 386 37.02 14.61 10.04
CA LEU A 386 37.17 15.67 9.04
C LEU A 386 35.83 16.13 8.44
N ALA A 387 34.84 15.24 8.37
CA ALA A 387 33.47 15.57 7.98
C ALA A 387 32.61 16.07 9.16
N LYS A 388 33.16 16.06 10.39
CA LYS A 388 32.49 16.39 11.65
C LYS A 388 31.25 15.51 11.93
N ILE A 389 31.31 14.23 11.63
CA ILE A 389 30.20 13.27 11.86
C ILE A 389 30.46 12.55 13.18
N ASP A 390 29.48 12.55 14.09
CA ASP A 390 29.47 11.83 15.36
C ASP A 390 28.30 10.85 15.40
N LEU A 391 28.57 9.59 15.06
CA LEU A 391 27.55 8.53 15.06
C LEU A 391 27.18 8.02 16.47
N THR A 392 27.71 8.63 17.54
CA THR A 392 27.48 8.16 18.92
C THR A 392 26.37 8.89 19.64
N ASP A 393 25.86 9.97 19.06
CA ASP A 393 24.74 10.74 19.62
C ASP A 393 23.42 10.42 18.89
N ALA A 394 22.39 11.22 19.18
CA ALA A 394 21.06 11.07 18.57
C ALA A 394 20.81 12.05 17.41
N ASP A 395 21.77 12.93 17.09
CA ASP A 395 21.67 13.88 15.99
C ASP A 395 21.64 13.14 14.66
N THR A 396 20.89 13.64 13.68
CA THR A 396 20.87 13.03 12.35
C THR A 396 22.09 13.38 11.51
N GLY A 397 22.92 14.33 11.95
CA GLY A 397 24.01 14.90 11.17
C GLY A 397 23.54 15.93 10.15
N SER A 398 22.40 16.57 10.37
CA SER A 398 21.97 17.69 9.54
C SER A 398 23.00 18.83 9.58
N LEU A 399 23.11 19.60 8.49
CA LEU A 399 23.84 20.86 8.50
C LEU A 399 23.28 21.86 9.53
N THR A 400 22.04 21.74 9.97
CA THR A 400 21.53 22.58 11.07
C THR A 400 21.65 21.92 12.45
N GLY A 401 22.12 20.66 12.51
CA GLY A 401 22.27 19.87 13.72
C GLY A 401 23.54 20.18 14.52
N SER A 402 23.72 19.40 15.60
CA SER A 402 24.78 19.62 16.60
C SER A 402 26.18 19.41 16.01
N ASP A 403 26.34 18.36 15.22
CA ASP A 403 27.59 17.92 14.61
C ASP A 403 28.21 18.94 13.65
N ALA A 404 27.37 19.46 12.76
CA ALA A 404 27.81 20.35 11.70
C ALA A 404 27.98 21.79 12.21
N SER A 405 26.98 22.28 12.95
CA SER A 405 26.83 23.69 13.29
C SER A 405 27.06 24.04 14.77
N GLY A 406 27.18 23.04 15.65
CA GLY A 406 27.21 23.24 17.10
C GLY A 406 25.84 23.62 17.68
N GLY A 407 24.75 23.34 16.95
CA GLY A 407 23.37 23.55 17.37
C GLY A 407 22.91 22.56 18.44
N ALA A 408 21.62 22.58 18.77
CA ALA A 408 21.02 21.50 19.56
C ALA A 408 20.97 20.20 18.73
N PRO A 409 21.12 19.01 19.34
CA PRO A 409 20.94 17.76 18.64
C PRO A 409 19.51 17.64 18.12
N LEU A 410 19.37 17.33 16.83
CA LEU A 410 18.10 17.12 16.14
C LEU A 410 18.01 15.65 15.73
N ASP A 411 17.12 14.91 16.36
CA ASP A 411 16.91 13.51 16.02
C ASP A 411 16.00 13.33 14.80
N ALA A 412 15.76 12.07 14.42
CA ALA A 412 14.96 11.73 13.26
C ALA A 412 13.49 12.18 13.34
N SER A 413 12.96 12.39 14.55
CA SER A 413 11.59 12.89 14.79
C SER A 413 11.50 14.42 14.86
N ASP A 414 12.57 15.11 15.25
CA ASP A 414 12.54 16.55 15.49
C ASP A 414 13.13 17.40 14.36
N ILE A 415 13.87 16.80 13.42
CA ILE A 415 14.58 17.53 12.36
C ILE A 415 13.64 18.27 11.40
N VAL A 416 12.41 17.78 11.19
CA VAL A 416 11.35 18.49 10.45
C VAL A 416 10.22 18.84 11.44
N PRO A 417 10.21 20.04 12.05
CA PRO A 417 9.31 20.28 13.18
C PRO A 417 7.81 20.29 12.81
N GLU A 418 6.98 19.52 13.51
CA GLU A 418 5.50 19.56 13.44
C GLU A 418 4.85 20.41 14.54
N ALA A 419 5.21 21.70 14.58
CA ALA A 419 4.72 22.61 15.60
C ALA A 419 3.21 22.91 15.46
N GLY A 420 2.43 22.69 16.52
CA GLY A 420 1.02 23.07 16.60
C GLY A 420 0.04 21.90 16.39
N ALA A 421 -1.21 22.24 16.04
CA ALA A 421 -2.27 21.25 15.78
C ALA A 421 -2.38 20.96 14.28
N LEU A 422 -2.64 19.70 13.93
CA LEU A 422 -2.85 19.28 12.54
C LEU A 422 -4.06 20.01 11.97
N ASN A 423 -3.95 20.57 10.77
CA ASN A 423 -5.13 20.99 10.04
C ASN A 423 -5.80 19.73 9.44
N THR A 424 -6.88 19.27 10.07
CA THR A 424 -7.61 18.06 9.64
C THR A 424 -8.44 18.26 8.37
N THR A 425 -8.42 19.45 7.77
CA THR A 425 -9.08 19.69 6.48
C THR A 425 -8.15 19.23 5.38
N THR A 426 -8.57 18.22 4.60
CA THR A 426 -7.83 17.82 3.41
C THR A 426 -7.75 19.00 2.43
N PRO A 427 -6.54 19.43 2.03
CA PRO A 427 -6.40 20.52 1.10
C PRO A 427 -6.89 20.13 -0.31
N THR A 428 -7.48 21.08 -1.03
CA THR A 428 -7.98 20.89 -2.40
C THR A 428 -7.69 22.13 -3.24
N GLY A 429 -7.52 21.96 -4.56
CA GLY A 429 -7.24 23.08 -5.45
C GLY A 429 -5.85 23.65 -5.20
N THR A 430 -5.72 24.98 -5.16
CA THR A 430 -4.42 25.65 -4.95
C THR A 430 -4.34 26.31 -3.57
N SER A 431 -3.20 26.16 -2.90
CA SER A 431 -2.90 26.84 -1.62
C SER A 431 -1.52 27.47 -1.63
N THR A 432 -1.31 28.54 -0.88
CA THR A 432 0.01 29.14 -0.69
C THR A 432 0.63 28.65 0.61
N ILE A 433 1.80 28.02 0.53
CA ILE A 433 2.58 27.58 1.70
C ILE A 433 3.99 28.13 1.56
N GLY A 434 4.39 28.98 2.49
CA GLY A 434 5.66 29.70 2.39
C GLY A 434 5.76 30.44 1.05
N ASN A 435 6.79 30.13 0.26
CA ASN A 435 6.97 30.73 -1.08
C ASN A 435 6.36 29.89 -2.21
N TYR A 436 5.79 28.72 -1.91
CA TYR A 436 5.20 27.85 -2.91
C TYR A 436 3.71 28.15 -3.15
N SER A 437 3.30 28.03 -4.42
CA SER A 437 1.89 27.89 -4.80
C SER A 437 1.64 26.41 -5.11
N ILE A 438 0.98 25.72 -4.17
CA ILE A 438 0.76 24.28 -4.20
C ILE A 438 -0.56 23.95 -4.88
N GLU A 439 -0.52 23.17 -5.96
CA GLU A 439 -1.70 22.47 -6.49
C GLU A 439 -1.80 21.08 -5.87
N TRP A 440 -2.92 20.79 -5.22
CA TRP A 440 -3.13 19.54 -4.50
C TRP A 440 -3.75 18.47 -5.39
N GLY A 441 -3.04 17.36 -5.55
CA GLY A 441 -3.57 16.14 -6.14
C GLY A 441 -4.67 15.53 -5.27
N THR A 442 -5.59 14.82 -5.91
CA THR A 442 -6.64 14.08 -5.22
C THR A 442 -6.11 12.75 -4.69
N PRO A 443 -6.52 12.31 -3.48
CA PRO A 443 -6.24 10.96 -3.01
C PRO A 443 -6.62 9.90 -4.06
N ILE A 444 -5.74 8.94 -4.29
CA ILE A 444 -6.01 7.80 -5.15
C ILE A 444 -7.08 6.94 -4.49
N THR A 445 -8.20 6.76 -5.18
CA THR A 445 -9.35 5.95 -4.73
C THR A 445 -9.22 4.48 -5.15
N GLY A 446 -8.00 4.01 -5.36
CA GLY A 446 -7.71 2.61 -5.69
C GLY A 446 -8.00 1.71 -4.49
N LYS A 447 -9.18 1.11 -4.44
CA LYS A 447 -9.62 0.31 -3.29
C LYS A 447 -9.29 -1.18 -3.40
N GLY A 448 -8.80 -1.66 -4.54
CA GLY A 448 -9.06 -3.05 -4.89
C GLY A 448 -10.57 -3.36 -4.87
N MET A 449 -10.95 -4.56 -5.28
CA MET A 449 -12.30 -5.06 -5.14
C MET A 449 -12.32 -6.06 -4.00
N ASP A 450 -12.92 -5.68 -2.88
CA ASP A 450 -13.04 -6.53 -1.71
C ASP A 450 -14.07 -7.63 -1.96
N ILE A 451 -13.61 -8.87 -1.94
CA ILE A 451 -14.46 -10.05 -2.04
C ILE A 451 -14.68 -10.60 -0.64
N GLN A 452 -15.93 -10.58 -0.19
CA GLN A 452 -16.33 -11.22 1.07
C GLN A 452 -16.38 -12.74 0.86
N VAL A 453 -15.37 -13.45 1.35
CA VAL A 453 -15.15 -14.89 1.09
C VAL A 453 -15.73 -15.81 2.18
N GLY A 454 -16.24 -15.24 3.28
CA GLY A 454 -16.81 -15.98 4.40
C GLY A 454 -18.01 -15.29 5.05
N GLY A 455 -18.58 -15.94 6.07
CA GLY A 455 -19.78 -15.46 6.76
C GLY A 455 -19.53 -14.45 7.88
N ASN A 456 -18.26 -14.19 8.27
CA ASN A 456 -17.92 -13.27 9.35
C ASN A 456 -17.36 -11.94 8.83
N ILE A 457 -17.49 -10.89 9.65
CA ILE A 457 -16.88 -9.59 9.37
C ILE A 457 -15.35 -9.76 9.29
N GLY A 458 -14.74 -9.27 8.21
CA GLY A 458 -13.29 -9.31 8.01
C GLY A 458 -12.78 -10.51 7.20
N ASP A 459 -13.64 -11.47 6.85
CA ASP A 459 -13.31 -12.56 5.92
C ASP A 459 -13.29 -12.01 4.47
N ILE A 460 -12.32 -11.16 4.16
CA ILE A 460 -12.20 -10.43 2.90
C ILE A 460 -10.88 -10.77 2.19
N ILE A 461 -10.96 -10.99 0.88
CA ILE A 461 -9.81 -11.03 -0.02
C ILE A 461 -9.97 -9.89 -1.03
N SER A 462 -9.05 -8.93 -1.01
CA SER A 462 -9.04 -7.82 -1.97
C SER A 462 -8.35 -8.25 -3.28
N VAL A 463 -9.05 -8.08 -4.39
CA VAL A 463 -8.51 -8.26 -5.74
C VAL A 463 -8.07 -6.92 -6.29
N THR A 464 -6.82 -6.77 -6.70
CA THR A 464 -6.31 -5.50 -7.23
C THR A 464 -6.11 -5.58 -8.74
N GLY A 465 -6.65 -4.61 -9.46
CA GLY A 465 -6.41 -4.42 -10.89
C GLY A 465 -5.18 -3.53 -11.09
N GLY A 466 -4.27 -3.91 -11.96
CA GLY A 466 -3.10 -3.07 -12.28
C GLY A 466 -3.46 -1.91 -13.19
N ASN A 467 -2.61 -0.89 -13.26
CA ASN A 467 -2.68 0.11 -14.32
C ASN A 467 -1.78 -0.34 -15.48
N VAL A 468 -2.35 -0.58 -16.65
CA VAL A 468 -1.61 -0.96 -17.86
C VAL A 468 -1.85 0.01 -19.02
N THR A 469 -2.27 1.23 -18.72
CA THR A 469 -2.34 2.33 -19.70
C THR A 469 -0.94 2.69 -20.20
N CYS A 470 -0.86 3.25 -21.41
CA CYS A 470 0.40 3.65 -22.04
C CYS A 470 1.21 4.62 -21.17
N GLY A 471 0.52 5.52 -20.46
CA GLY A 471 1.13 6.44 -19.50
C GLY A 471 1.76 5.71 -18.32
N SER A 472 1.03 4.78 -17.69
CA SER A 472 1.53 4.00 -16.55
C SER A 472 2.64 3.01 -16.92
N LEU A 473 2.62 2.48 -18.16
CA LEU A 473 3.67 1.62 -18.70
C LEU A 473 4.90 2.41 -19.22
N GLY A 474 4.85 3.74 -19.23
CA GLY A 474 5.94 4.59 -19.72
C GLY A 474 6.15 4.56 -21.25
N ILE A 475 5.19 4.03 -22.01
CA ILE A 475 5.30 3.87 -23.47
C ILE A 475 4.65 5.02 -24.27
N ASP A 476 4.03 5.99 -23.59
CA ASP A 476 3.22 7.05 -24.21
C ASP A 476 4.00 7.93 -25.20
N ASN A 477 5.25 8.30 -24.87
CA ASN A 477 6.12 9.14 -25.72
C ASN A 477 7.13 8.34 -26.55
N MET A 478 6.96 7.02 -26.66
CA MET A 478 7.89 6.16 -27.40
C MET A 478 7.85 6.44 -28.91
N ASP A 479 9.04 6.63 -29.49
CA ASP A 479 9.27 6.81 -30.92
C ASP A 479 10.47 5.95 -31.38
N ILE A 480 10.24 5.11 -32.38
CA ILE A 480 11.25 4.22 -32.98
C ILE A 480 11.66 4.64 -34.41
N SER A 481 11.31 5.88 -34.82
CA SER A 481 11.67 6.45 -36.12
C SER A 481 13.18 6.63 -36.32
N SER A 482 13.96 6.64 -35.24
CA SER A 482 15.43 6.76 -35.26
C SER A 482 16.12 5.56 -34.62
N ARG A 483 17.41 5.35 -34.95
CA ARG A 483 18.20 4.27 -34.32
C ARG A 483 18.37 4.45 -32.82
N SER A 484 18.64 5.68 -32.38
CA SER A 484 18.78 5.98 -30.96
C SER A 484 17.46 5.72 -30.24
N GLY A 485 16.35 6.26 -30.76
CA GLY A 485 15.03 6.07 -30.17
C GLY A 485 14.60 4.60 -30.11
N ALA A 486 14.93 3.80 -31.13
CA ALA A 486 14.67 2.36 -31.10
C ALA A 486 15.47 1.60 -30.02
N VAL A 487 16.70 2.02 -29.72
CA VAL A 487 17.50 1.42 -28.64
C VAL A 487 16.95 1.83 -27.27
N ASP A 488 16.59 3.10 -27.10
CA ASP A 488 16.00 3.60 -25.85
C ASP A 488 14.62 2.94 -25.59
N ALA A 489 13.83 2.73 -26.64
CA ALA A 489 12.55 2.04 -26.57
C ALA A 489 12.66 0.60 -26.06
N LEU A 490 13.75 -0.14 -26.34
CA LEU A 490 13.92 -1.51 -25.86
C LEU A 490 13.93 -1.59 -24.32
N ALA A 491 14.64 -0.67 -23.66
CA ALA A 491 14.70 -0.62 -22.20
C ALA A 491 13.33 -0.28 -21.58
N ILE A 492 12.60 0.66 -22.20
CA ILE A 492 11.25 1.04 -21.78
C ILE A 492 10.28 -0.14 -21.95
N ILE A 493 10.29 -0.83 -23.10
CA ILE A 493 9.41 -1.98 -23.37
C ILE A 493 9.71 -3.14 -22.42
N ASP A 494 10.98 -3.42 -22.12
CA ASP A 494 11.34 -4.47 -21.16
C ASP A 494 10.82 -4.15 -19.75
N THR A 495 10.89 -2.88 -19.34
CA THR A 495 10.29 -2.42 -18.08
C THR A 495 8.76 -2.60 -18.09
N ALA A 496 8.09 -2.21 -19.18
CA ALA A 496 6.65 -2.38 -19.34
C ALA A 496 6.22 -3.87 -19.30
N ILE A 497 6.97 -4.75 -19.97
CA ILE A 497 6.73 -6.20 -19.96
C ILE A 497 6.87 -6.76 -18.54
N ASN A 498 7.90 -6.34 -17.80
CA ASN A 498 8.12 -6.76 -16.42
C ASN A 498 7.01 -6.27 -15.49
N ASN A 499 6.51 -5.04 -15.68
CA ASN A 499 5.39 -4.49 -14.91
C ASN A 499 4.11 -5.31 -15.13
N VAL A 500 3.74 -5.57 -16.39
CA VAL A 500 2.57 -6.42 -16.72
C VAL A 500 2.76 -7.83 -16.17
N SER A 501 3.95 -8.41 -16.29
CA SER A 501 4.23 -9.77 -15.78
C SER A 501 4.10 -9.85 -14.25
N THR A 502 4.56 -8.84 -13.53
CA THR A 502 4.43 -8.73 -12.06
C THR A 502 2.96 -8.62 -11.65
N GLN A 503 2.18 -7.85 -12.39
CA GLN A 503 0.76 -7.72 -12.13
C GLN A 503 0.01 -9.03 -12.33
N ARG A 504 0.29 -9.75 -13.42
CA ARG A 504 -0.27 -11.09 -13.70
C ARG A 504 0.10 -12.11 -12.62
N ALA A 505 1.33 -12.07 -12.13
CA ALA A 505 1.76 -12.91 -11.01
C ALA A 505 0.95 -12.65 -9.73
N THR A 506 0.62 -11.38 -9.45
CA THR A 506 -0.19 -10.98 -8.29
C THR A 506 -1.65 -11.44 -8.42
N LEU A 507 -2.22 -11.33 -9.62
CA LEU A 507 -3.55 -11.86 -9.93
C LEU A 507 -3.60 -13.38 -9.77
N GLY A 508 -2.61 -14.10 -10.30
CA GLY A 508 -2.50 -15.56 -10.14
C GLY A 508 -2.35 -16.00 -8.67
N ALA A 509 -1.56 -15.29 -7.88
CA ALA A 509 -1.45 -15.56 -6.44
C ALA A 509 -2.79 -15.36 -5.71
N THR A 510 -3.55 -14.33 -6.09
CA THR A 510 -4.88 -14.04 -5.51
C THR A 510 -5.91 -15.09 -5.94
N GLN A 511 -5.87 -15.57 -7.18
CA GLN A 511 -6.70 -16.68 -7.65
C GLN A 511 -6.43 -17.95 -6.83
N ASN A 512 -5.17 -18.34 -6.65
CA ASN A 512 -4.82 -19.51 -5.83
C ASN A 512 -5.35 -19.40 -4.40
N ARG A 513 -5.27 -18.20 -3.81
CA ARG A 513 -5.83 -17.94 -2.47
C ARG A 513 -7.35 -18.07 -2.45
N LEU A 514 -8.06 -17.60 -3.48
CA LEU A 514 -9.52 -17.76 -3.60
C LEU A 514 -9.90 -19.24 -3.75
N GLU A 515 -9.20 -20.01 -4.58
CA GLU A 515 -9.44 -21.45 -4.76
C GLU A 515 -9.24 -22.24 -3.45
N HIS A 516 -8.17 -21.94 -2.71
CA HIS A 516 -7.95 -22.52 -1.39
C HIS A 516 -9.02 -22.10 -0.39
N THR A 517 -9.46 -20.85 -0.43
CA THR A 517 -10.54 -20.35 0.43
C THR A 517 -11.86 -21.03 0.13
N ILE A 518 -12.23 -21.21 -1.14
CA ILE A 518 -13.43 -21.97 -1.55
C ILE A 518 -13.38 -23.37 -0.95
N THR A 519 -12.26 -24.08 -1.13
CA THR A 519 -12.10 -25.43 -0.58
C THR A 519 -12.24 -25.45 0.95
N ALA A 520 -11.66 -24.47 1.65
CA ALA A 520 -11.75 -24.37 3.11
C ALA A 520 -13.17 -24.04 3.59
N THR A 521 -13.84 -23.11 2.91
CA THR A 521 -15.21 -22.66 3.19
C THR A 521 -16.22 -23.79 2.94
N ASP A 522 -16.08 -24.52 1.84
CA ASP A 522 -16.95 -25.66 1.50
C ASP A 522 -16.77 -26.80 2.52
N ASN A 523 -15.54 -27.14 2.87
CA ASN A 523 -15.26 -28.14 3.93
C ASN A 523 -15.85 -27.71 5.28
N THR A 524 -15.79 -26.43 5.62
CA THR A 524 -16.35 -25.91 6.86
C THR A 524 -17.88 -25.95 6.83
N SER A 525 -18.48 -25.60 5.68
CA SER A 525 -19.93 -25.68 5.46
C SER A 525 -20.43 -27.13 5.58
N GLU A 526 -19.72 -28.10 5.01
CA GLU A 526 -20.05 -29.53 5.12
C GLU A 526 -19.98 -30.01 6.58
N ASN A 527 -18.90 -29.66 7.29
CA ASN A 527 -18.73 -30.02 8.70
C ASN A 527 -19.82 -29.41 9.60
N LEU A 528 -20.19 -28.16 9.35
CA LEU A 528 -21.29 -27.49 10.06
C LEU A 528 -22.64 -28.10 9.71
N THR A 529 -22.87 -28.49 8.46
CA THR A 529 -24.08 -29.18 8.02
C THR A 529 -24.22 -30.54 8.71
N ALA A 530 -23.13 -31.31 8.78
CA ALA A 530 -23.11 -32.58 9.51
C ALA A 530 -23.32 -32.39 11.03
N ALA A 531 -22.81 -31.31 11.61
CA ALA A 531 -23.07 -30.96 13.01
C ALA A 531 -24.51 -30.53 13.26
N GLU A 532 -25.10 -29.75 12.35
CA GLU A 532 -26.49 -29.29 12.41
C GLU A 532 -27.46 -30.46 12.28
N SER A 533 -27.21 -31.37 11.34
CA SER A 533 -27.97 -32.63 11.17
C SER A 533 -28.00 -33.45 12.46
N ARG A 534 -26.86 -33.63 13.15
CA ARG A 534 -26.83 -34.35 14.45
C ARG A 534 -27.67 -33.68 15.55
N ILE A 535 -27.88 -32.37 15.48
CA ILE A 535 -28.67 -31.63 16.46
C ILE A 535 -30.15 -31.70 16.08
N ARG A 536 -30.48 -31.47 14.81
CA ARG A 536 -31.84 -31.18 14.37
C ARG A 536 -32.55 -32.37 13.71
N ASP A 537 -31.85 -33.27 13.03
CA ASP A 537 -32.50 -34.36 12.30
C ASP A 537 -33.05 -35.44 13.22
N ALA A 538 -34.20 -35.99 12.84
CA ALA A 538 -34.82 -37.10 13.53
C ALA A 538 -34.32 -38.45 12.99
N ASP A 539 -34.04 -39.38 13.90
CA ASP A 539 -33.94 -40.79 13.55
C ASP A 539 -35.35 -41.32 13.26
N ILE A 540 -35.68 -41.43 11.97
CA ILE A 540 -37.01 -41.83 11.48
C ILE A 540 -37.40 -43.21 12.02
N ALA A 541 -36.45 -44.14 12.16
CA ALA A 541 -36.76 -45.47 12.70
C ALA A 541 -37.19 -45.38 14.16
N LYS A 542 -36.48 -44.57 14.95
CA LYS A 542 -36.82 -44.32 16.37
C LYS A 542 -38.14 -43.57 16.53
N GLU A 543 -38.40 -42.56 15.72
CA GLU A 543 -39.65 -41.81 15.77
C GLU A 543 -40.85 -42.65 15.30
N MET A 544 -40.68 -43.53 14.29
CA MET A 544 -41.70 -44.49 13.86
C MET A 544 -42.06 -45.50 14.96
N MET A 545 -41.06 -46.02 15.67
CA MET A 545 -41.29 -46.90 16.83
C MET A 545 -42.05 -46.17 17.93
N SER A 546 -41.68 -44.91 18.21
CA SER A 546 -42.34 -44.08 19.23
C SER A 546 -43.78 -43.76 18.85
N TYR A 547 -44.02 -43.39 17.58
CA TYR A 547 -45.36 -43.20 17.04
C TYR A 547 -46.22 -44.46 17.14
N THR A 548 -45.67 -45.62 16.79
CA THR A 548 -46.36 -46.90 16.88
C THR A 548 -46.72 -47.24 18.33
N LYS A 549 -45.79 -47.03 19.26
CA LYS A 549 -46.04 -47.18 20.70
C LYS A 549 -47.15 -46.26 21.20
N ASP A 550 -47.11 -44.97 20.84
CA ASP A 550 -48.12 -44.00 21.27
C ASP A 550 -49.49 -44.27 20.64
N ASN A 551 -49.54 -44.82 19.42
CA ASN A 551 -50.76 -45.30 18.79
C ASN A 551 -51.38 -46.46 19.59
N ILE A 552 -50.59 -47.48 19.93
CA ILE A 552 -51.03 -48.62 20.76
C ILE A 552 -51.52 -48.14 22.14
N LEU A 553 -50.78 -47.23 22.79
CA LEU A 553 -51.16 -46.66 24.09
C LEU A 553 -52.43 -45.80 24.02
N THR A 554 -52.68 -45.12 22.91
CA THR A 554 -53.92 -44.37 22.66
C THR A 554 -55.10 -45.31 22.55
N GLN A 555 -54.98 -46.39 21.77
CA GLN A 555 -56.02 -47.42 21.66
C GLN A 555 -56.30 -48.08 23.02
N ALA A 556 -55.25 -48.46 23.77
CA ALA A 556 -55.40 -49.04 25.11
C ALA A 556 -56.05 -48.08 26.11
N ALA A 557 -55.70 -46.79 26.09
CA ALA A 557 -56.30 -45.78 26.96
C ALA A 557 -57.78 -45.51 26.61
N GLN A 558 -58.18 -45.60 25.34
CA GLN A 558 -59.59 -45.57 24.93
C GLN A 558 -60.37 -46.77 25.49
N THR A 559 -59.80 -47.97 25.42
CA THR A 559 -60.41 -49.18 26.00
C THR A 559 -60.52 -49.06 27.52
N MET A 560 -59.48 -48.57 28.21
CA MET A 560 -59.52 -48.35 29.66
C MET A 560 -60.51 -47.27 30.07
N LEU A 561 -60.66 -46.19 29.28
CA LEU A 561 -61.68 -45.16 29.51
C LEU A 561 -63.09 -45.74 29.36
N ALA A 562 -63.32 -46.55 28.32
CA ALA A 562 -64.58 -47.25 28.12
C ALA A 562 -64.88 -48.22 29.29
N GLN A 563 -63.88 -48.97 29.76
CA GLN A 563 -64.02 -49.89 30.90
C GLN A 563 -64.24 -49.15 32.23
N ALA A 564 -63.53 -48.04 32.48
CA ALA A 564 -63.69 -47.22 33.68
C ALA A 564 -65.06 -46.53 33.74
N ASN A 565 -65.66 -46.21 32.59
CA ASN A 565 -67.03 -45.70 32.51
C ASN A 565 -68.09 -46.78 32.76
N GLN A 566 -67.77 -48.07 32.58
CA GLN A 566 -68.70 -49.17 32.87
C GLN A 566 -68.75 -49.56 34.36
N GLN A 567 -67.69 -49.28 35.14
CA GLN A 567 -67.64 -49.63 36.57
C GLN A 567 -68.77 -49.00 37.42
N PRO A 568 -69.05 -47.68 37.33
CA PRO A 568 -70.17 -47.07 38.05
C PRO A 568 -71.52 -47.67 37.67
N ASN A 569 -71.73 -47.99 36.39
CA ASN A 569 -72.98 -48.58 35.88
C ASN A 569 -73.20 -50.00 36.40
N LYS A 570 -72.14 -50.82 36.52
CA LYS A 570 -72.22 -52.15 37.14
C LYS A 570 -72.57 -52.08 38.62
N ILE A 571 -72.11 -51.05 39.34
CA ILE A 571 -72.39 -50.86 40.76
C ILE A 571 -73.79 -50.26 40.98
N LEU A 572 -74.25 -49.34 40.12
CA LEU A 572 -75.63 -48.85 40.13
C LEU A 572 -76.63 -49.99 39.87
N GLY A 573 -76.32 -50.87 38.92
CA GLY A 573 -77.13 -52.07 38.66
C GLY A 573 -77.17 -53.07 39.81
N LEU A 574 -76.18 -53.05 40.73
CA LEU A 574 -76.16 -53.85 41.97
C LEU A 574 -76.81 -53.15 43.17
N LEU A 575 -77.12 -51.85 43.07
CA LEU A 575 -77.81 -51.07 44.11
C LEU A 575 -79.29 -50.81 43.77
N GLN A 576 -79.69 -51.02 42.52
CA GLN A 576 -81.07 -50.90 42.04
C GLN A 576 -81.81 -52.25 41.90
N GLY A 577 -81.10 -53.37 42.05
CA GLY A 577 -81.66 -54.72 42.19
C GLY A 577 -81.41 -55.23 43.59
#